data_AF-A0A1Q7USH9-F1
#
_entry.id   AF-A0A1Q7USH9-F1
#
_cell.length_a   1.000
_cell.length_b   1.000
_cell.length_c   1.000
_cell.angle_alpha   90.00
_cell.angle_beta   90.00
_cell.angle_gamma   90.00
#
_symmetry.space_group_name_H-M   'P 1'
#
loop_
_entity.id
_entity.type
_entity.pdbx_description
1 polymer ?
#
loop_
_entity_poly.entity_id
_entity_poly.type
_entity_poly.pdbx_seq_one_letter_code
_entity_poly.pdbx_strand_id
1 'polypeptide(L)'
;MAAPDQYEHYVDLVCEGGGVKGIGLAGAYATLEEHGYKPQNVAGTSAGAITAALIAGGYSSAELKEIIFGLDFRQFEDKNWKDRIPLAGIPLSILTEEGIYKGDHFLDWMRELLAAKNIHTFADLRTEWTDPKYRSRLQVIASDISARQLLVLPRDAEVLGIEPDELEVALAVRMSMSIPIFFKPVRIENASTNHEHLIVDGGILSNFPVWLFDCEDEEMPDWPTFGLLLVEPDPKTPITERIPAPEHAPRGVRGLVALLSSMVHTMLEAHDRLYVEKAQYARTV
;
A
#
# COMPACT_ATOMS: atom_id res chain seq x y z
N MET A 1 -31.56 -12.48 9.92
CA MET A 1 -30.71 -11.58 10.72
C MET A 1 -30.03 -12.43 11.78
N ALA A 2 -28.70 -12.50 11.76
CA ALA A 2 -27.92 -13.22 12.77
C ALA A 2 -28.09 -12.54 14.14
N ALA A 3 -27.90 -13.30 15.22
CA ALA A 3 -28.01 -12.77 16.59
C ALA A 3 -26.87 -11.77 16.88
N PRO A 4 -27.10 -10.71 17.68
CA PRO A 4 -26.14 -9.64 17.93
C PRO A 4 -24.79 -10.10 18.54
N ASP A 5 -24.75 -11.27 19.20
CA ASP A 5 -23.51 -11.85 19.77
C ASP A 5 -22.59 -12.53 18.73
N GLN A 6 -23.03 -12.71 17.48
CA GLN A 6 -22.27 -13.51 16.51
C GLN A 6 -21.02 -12.77 15.95
N TYR A 7 -20.95 -11.45 16.13
CA TYR A 7 -19.93 -10.57 15.53
C TYR A 7 -19.23 -9.64 16.52
N GLU A 8 -19.31 -9.91 17.83
CA GLU A 8 -18.89 -8.99 18.91
C GLU A 8 -17.41 -8.53 18.82
N HIS A 9 -16.60 -9.18 17.99
CA HIS A 9 -15.21 -8.83 17.73
C HIS A 9 -14.81 -8.81 16.24
N TYR A 10 -15.76 -8.90 15.31
CA TYR A 10 -15.43 -8.80 13.89
C TYR A 10 -15.21 -7.35 13.52
N VAL A 11 -14.24 -7.09 12.64
CA VAL A 11 -13.91 -5.74 12.16
C VAL A 11 -13.46 -5.82 10.72
N ASP A 12 -13.71 -4.77 9.94
CA ASP A 12 -12.96 -4.50 8.72
C ASP A 12 -11.76 -3.63 9.06
N LEU A 13 -10.60 -3.90 8.47
CA LEU A 13 -9.37 -3.18 8.77
C LEU A 13 -8.84 -2.45 7.54
N VAL A 14 -8.54 -1.17 7.67
CA VAL A 14 -7.91 -0.39 6.60
C VAL A 14 -6.56 0.12 7.07
N CYS A 15 -5.50 -0.23 6.32
CA CYS A 15 -4.13 0.13 6.63
C CYS A 15 -3.62 1.20 5.66
N GLU A 16 -3.30 2.38 6.19
CA GLU A 16 -2.72 3.48 5.42
C GLU A 16 -1.33 3.12 4.85
N GLY A 17 -0.96 3.72 3.71
CA GLY A 17 0.43 3.74 3.26
C GLY A 17 1.29 4.73 4.05
N GLY A 18 2.56 4.40 4.27
CA GLY A 18 3.45 5.28 5.04
C GLY A 18 4.94 4.92 4.99
N GLY A 19 5.36 4.13 4.00
CA GLY A 19 6.75 3.66 3.87
C GLY A 19 7.27 2.98 5.15
N VAL A 20 8.42 3.42 5.66
CA VAL A 20 9.11 2.85 6.84
C VAL A 20 8.27 2.94 8.13
N LYS A 21 7.24 3.79 8.17
CA LYS A 21 6.31 3.90 9.31
C LYS A 21 5.37 2.70 9.45
N GLY A 22 5.41 1.73 8.52
CA GLY A 22 4.62 0.48 8.58
C GLY A 22 4.80 -0.34 9.87
N ILE A 23 5.87 -0.15 10.63
CA ILE A 23 6.05 -0.74 11.96
C ILE A 23 4.90 -0.35 12.93
N GLY A 24 4.35 0.86 12.79
CA GLY A 24 3.21 1.31 13.58
C GLY A 24 1.96 0.45 13.34
N LEU A 25 1.73 0.04 12.09
CA LEU A 25 0.58 -0.80 11.70
C LEU A 25 0.66 -2.18 12.38
N ALA A 26 1.86 -2.77 12.47
CA ALA A 26 2.04 -4.04 13.16
C ALA A 26 1.75 -3.92 14.67
N GLY A 27 2.12 -2.81 15.30
CA GLY A 27 1.80 -2.54 16.71
C GLY A 27 0.31 -2.32 16.95
N ALA A 28 -0.36 -1.60 16.06
CA ALA A 28 -1.80 -1.40 16.13
C ALA A 28 -2.56 -2.73 15.95
N TYR A 29 -2.15 -3.55 14.97
CA TYR A 29 -2.75 -4.87 14.78
C TYR A 29 -2.53 -5.80 15.99
N ALA A 30 -1.35 -5.77 16.62
CA ALA A 30 -1.10 -6.51 17.85
C ALA A 30 -2.07 -6.12 18.97
N THR A 31 -2.34 -4.82 19.13
CA THR A 31 -3.30 -4.35 20.14
C THR A 31 -4.71 -4.83 19.84
N LEU A 32 -5.14 -4.82 18.57
CA LEU A 32 -6.45 -5.33 18.16
C LEU A 32 -6.57 -6.84 18.42
N GLU A 33 -5.55 -7.62 18.05
CA GLU A 33 -5.53 -9.07 18.26
C GLU A 33 -5.55 -9.42 19.76
N GLU A 34 -4.79 -8.70 20.61
CA GLU A 34 -4.79 -8.86 22.07
C GLU A 34 -6.18 -8.63 22.70
N HIS A 35 -6.98 -7.72 22.14
CA HIS A 35 -8.35 -7.45 22.59
C HIS A 35 -9.40 -8.36 21.92
N GLY A 36 -8.96 -9.36 21.16
CA GLY A 36 -9.83 -10.38 20.57
C GLY A 36 -10.47 -9.99 19.24
N TYR A 37 -10.15 -8.82 18.67
CA TYR A 37 -10.68 -8.39 17.38
C TYR A 37 -10.16 -9.27 16.23
N LYS A 38 -11.06 -9.59 15.29
CA LYS A 38 -10.83 -10.52 14.17
C LYS A 38 -11.14 -9.84 12.85
N PRO A 39 -10.12 -9.38 12.10
CA PRO A 39 -10.31 -8.78 10.80
C PRO A 39 -11.01 -9.73 9.82
N GLN A 40 -12.20 -9.35 9.37
CA GLN A 40 -12.94 -10.07 8.33
C GLN A 40 -12.40 -9.68 6.98
N ASN A 41 -12.48 -8.40 6.61
CA ASN A 41 -11.87 -7.87 5.40
C ASN A 41 -10.77 -6.88 5.75
N VAL A 42 -9.78 -6.80 4.89
CA VAL A 42 -8.64 -5.92 5.06
C VAL A 42 -8.32 -5.20 3.76
N ALA A 43 -8.00 -3.93 3.85
CA ALA A 43 -7.55 -3.14 2.73
C ALA A 43 -6.28 -2.39 3.07
N GLY A 44 -5.47 -2.09 2.06
CA GLY A 44 -4.33 -1.22 2.28
C GLY A 44 -3.69 -0.66 1.02
N THR A 45 -2.85 0.34 1.27
CA THR A 45 -2.06 1.04 0.26
C THR A 45 -0.58 0.95 0.62
N SER A 46 0.31 0.69 -0.33
CA SER A 46 1.77 0.67 -0.12
C SER A 46 2.20 -0.24 1.05
N ALA A 47 2.90 0.30 2.05
CA ALA A 47 3.24 -0.42 3.29
C ALA A 47 2.01 -0.99 4.03
N GLY A 48 0.85 -0.31 3.92
CA GLY A 48 -0.43 -0.81 4.40
C GLY A 48 -0.94 -2.01 3.62
N ALA A 49 -0.69 -2.07 2.30
CA ALA A 49 -1.04 -3.24 1.48
C ALA A 49 -0.22 -4.48 1.85
N ILE A 50 1.06 -4.30 2.22
CA ILE A 50 1.90 -5.38 2.75
C ILE A 50 1.27 -5.94 4.03
N THR A 51 0.94 -5.05 4.97
CA THR A 51 0.33 -5.42 6.24
C THR A 51 -1.02 -6.11 6.05
N ALA A 52 -1.90 -5.53 5.23
CA ALA A 52 -3.19 -6.08 4.91
C ALA A 52 -3.08 -7.47 4.25
N ALA A 53 -2.17 -7.66 3.30
CA ALA A 53 -1.99 -8.96 2.64
C ALA A 53 -1.56 -10.06 3.62
N LEU A 54 -0.66 -9.76 4.55
CA LEU A 54 -0.22 -10.71 5.57
C LEU A 54 -1.36 -11.03 6.56
N ILE A 55 -2.12 -10.03 7.00
CA ILE A 55 -3.30 -10.25 7.85
C ILE A 55 -4.36 -11.10 7.12
N ALA A 56 -4.62 -10.82 5.83
CA ALA A 56 -5.52 -11.61 5.00
C ALA A 56 -5.06 -13.06 4.83
N GLY A 57 -3.74 -13.28 4.73
CA GLY A 57 -3.11 -14.60 4.69
C GLY A 57 -3.08 -15.34 6.03
N GLY A 58 -3.58 -14.73 7.13
CA GLY A 58 -3.65 -15.38 8.44
C GLY A 58 -2.33 -15.36 9.21
N TYR A 59 -1.49 -14.35 8.98
CA TYR A 59 -0.38 -14.05 9.87
C TYR A 59 -0.89 -13.46 11.19
N SER A 60 -0.42 -14.00 12.30
CA SER A 60 -0.64 -13.45 13.64
C SER A 60 0.12 -12.13 13.81
N SER A 61 -0.26 -11.32 14.80
CA SER A 61 0.45 -10.08 15.09
C SER A 61 1.92 -10.28 15.46
N ALA A 62 2.24 -11.42 16.11
CA ALA A 62 3.60 -11.79 16.46
C ALA A 62 4.45 -12.07 15.20
N GLU A 63 3.94 -12.89 14.26
CA GLU A 63 4.62 -13.16 12.99
C GLU A 63 4.76 -11.87 12.16
N LEU A 64 3.69 -11.07 12.09
CA LEU A 64 3.70 -9.79 11.37
C LEU A 64 4.77 -8.85 11.95
N LYS A 65 4.88 -8.77 13.28
CA LYS A 65 5.90 -7.97 13.95
C LYS A 65 7.30 -8.44 13.60
N GLU A 66 7.57 -9.74 13.61
CA GLU A 66 8.89 -10.28 13.24
C GLU A 66 9.24 -9.94 11.79
N ILE A 67 8.31 -10.11 10.87
CA ILE A 67 8.49 -9.82 9.45
C ILE A 67 8.75 -8.33 9.24
N ILE A 68 7.89 -7.46 9.78
CA ILE A 68 7.97 -6.01 9.58
C ILE A 68 9.18 -5.40 10.31
N PHE A 69 9.57 -5.90 11.47
CA PHE A 69 10.80 -5.45 12.17
C PHE A 69 12.07 -5.96 11.48
N GLY A 70 12.02 -7.15 10.87
CA GLY A 70 13.10 -7.69 10.03
C GLY A 70 13.21 -7.01 8.66
N LEU A 71 12.14 -6.33 8.23
CA LEU A 71 12.06 -5.64 6.94
C LEU A 71 12.90 -4.36 6.96
N ASP A 72 14.16 -4.49 6.58
CA ASP A 72 14.93 -3.31 6.22
C ASP A 72 14.62 -2.95 4.76
N PHE A 73 13.77 -1.94 4.55
CA PHE A 73 13.48 -1.42 3.21
C PHE A 73 14.76 -1.02 2.44
N ARG A 74 15.86 -0.72 3.16
CA ARG A 74 17.18 -0.44 2.58
C ARG A 74 17.89 -1.69 2.06
N GLN A 75 17.40 -2.90 2.34
CA GLN A 75 17.92 -4.13 1.74
C GLN A 75 17.36 -4.36 0.34
N PHE A 76 16.18 -3.81 0.03
CA PHE A 76 15.70 -3.70 -1.35
C PHE A 76 16.37 -2.54 -2.10
N GLU A 77 17.08 -1.66 -1.38
CA GLU A 77 18.02 -0.72 -1.98
C GLU A 77 19.28 -1.46 -2.40
N ASP A 78 19.32 -1.90 -3.65
CA ASP A 78 20.52 -2.54 -4.21
C ASP A 78 21.75 -1.63 -4.01
N LYS A 79 22.77 -2.12 -3.28
CA LYS A 79 23.92 -1.34 -2.78
C LYS A 79 24.78 -0.66 -3.86
N ASN A 80 24.47 -0.86 -5.14
CA ASN A 80 25.26 -0.40 -6.28
C ASN A 80 24.82 0.98 -6.85
N TRP A 81 23.85 1.67 -6.24
CA TRP A 81 23.35 2.94 -6.81
C TRP A 81 24.34 4.11 -6.65
N LYS A 82 25.07 4.18 -5.52
CA LYS A 82 26.05 5.24 -5.25
C LYS A 82 27.22 5.21 -6.24
N ASP A 83 27.55 4.02 -6.74
CA ASP A 83 28.65 3.78 -7.68
C ASP A 83 28.23 3.89 -9.15
N ARG A 84 26.92 4.01 -9.44
CA ARG A 84 26.36 4.11 -10.80
C ARG A 84 26.00 5.53 -11.24
N ILE A 85 26.24 6.54 -10.40
CA ILE A 85 26.06 7.95 -10.78
C ILE A 85 27.40 8.47 -11.31
N PRO A 86 27.63 8.54 -12.64
CA PRO A 86 28.81 9.22 -13.15
C PRO A 86 28.80 10.69 -12.70
N LEU A 87 29.97 11.26 -12.45
CA LEU A 87 30.14 12.68 -12.09
C LEU A 87 29.53 13.66 -13.12
N ALA A 88 29.18 13.18 -14.32
CA ALA A 88 28.62 13.92 -15.42
C ALA A 88 27.14 13.55 -15.66
N GLY A 89 26.22 14.21 -14.95
CA GLY A 89 24.79 14.24 -15.28
C GLY A 89 23.97 12.98 -14.96
N ILE A 90 22.64 13.13 -14.89
CA ILE A 90 21.70 12.00 -14.95
C ILE A 90 21.82 11.49 -16.38
N PRO A 91 22.27 10.26 -16.65
CA PRO A 91 22.12 9.72 -17.99
C PRO A 91 20.63 9.71 -18.29
N LEU A 92 20.23 10.21 -19.47
CA LEU A 92 18.83 10.30 -19.91
C LEU A 92 18.06 8.98 -19.65
N SER A 93 18.76 7.85 -19.63
CA SER A 93 18.29 6.53 -19.19
C SER A 93 17.62 6.48 -17.82
N ILE A 94 17.98 7.27 -16.81
CA ILE A 94 17.27 7.29 -15.51
C ILE A 94 15.99 8.12 -15.60
N LEU A 95 15.93 9.10 -16.52
CA LEU A 95 14.70 9.83 -16.86
C LEU A 95 13.80 9.02 -17.80
N THR A 96 14.37 8.14 -18.63
CA THR A 96 13.64 7.32 -19.62
C THR A 96 13.40 5.88 -19.17
N GLU A 97 14.03 5.41 -18.08
CA GLU A 97 13.86 4.07 -17.48
C GLU A 97 13.41 4.18 -16.01
N GLU A 98 12.26 4.82 -15.80
CA GLU A 98 11.27 4.51 -14.76
C GLU A 98 11.72 3.67 -13.54
N GLY A 99 12.34 4.31 -12.53
CA GLY A 99 12.52 3.79 -11.15
C GLY A 99 13.92 3.24 -10.79
N ILE A 100 14.40 3.56 -9.58
CA ILE A 100 15.74 3.18 -9.08
C ILE A 100 15.84 1.67 -8.78
N TYR A 101 14.74 1.03 -8.33
CA TYR A 101 14.70 -0.37 -7.91
C TYR A 101 13.70 -1.18 -8.75
N LYS A 102 14.14 -2.30 -9.34
CA LYS A 102 13.27 -3.20 -10.13
C LYS A 102 12.10 -3.77 -9.34
N GLY A 103 12.32 -4.04 -8.05
CA GLY A 103 11.33 -4.61 -7.15
C GLY A 103 11.06 -6.11 -7.36
N ASP A 104 11.85 -6.80 -8.18
CA ASP A 104 11.75 -8.26 -8.38
C ASP A 104 12.02 -9.01 -7.06
N HIS A 105 13.07 -8.62 -6.32
CA HIS A 105 13.36 -9.17 -5.00
C HIS A 105 12.23 -8.98 -3.99
N PHE A 106 11.53 -7.84 -4.05
CA PHE A 106 10.38 -7.61 -3.20
C PHE A 106 9.20 -8.51 -3.59
N LEU A 107 8.95 -8.66 -4.89
CA LEU A 107 7.90 -9.53 -5.39
C LEU A 107 8.14 -10.99 -4.95
N ASP A 108 9.36 -11.48 -5.09
CA ASP A 108 9.73 -12.84 -4.66
C ASP A 108 9.66 -13.00 -3.14
N TRP A 109 10.08 -11.99 -2.37
CA TRP A 109 9.91 -11.98 -0.91
C TRP A 109 8.43 -12.05 -0.50
N MET A 110 7.56 -11.26 -1.13
CA MET A 110 6.12 -11.32 -0.87
C MET A 110 5.51 -12.66 -1.27
N ARG A 111 5.95 -13.25 -2.40
CA ARG A 111 5.55 -14.59 -2.83
C ARG A 111 5.90 -15.64 -1.80
N GLU A 112 7.13 -15.62 -1.28
CA GLU A 112 7.60 -16.58 -0.27
C GLU A 112 6.76 -16.52 1.01
N LEU A 113 6.48 -15.30 1.51
CA LEU A 113 5.62 -15.12 2.67
C LEU A 113 4.21 -15.66 2.42
N LEU A 114 3.54 -15.20 1.35
CA LEU A 114 2.17 -15.61 1.08
C LEU A 114 2.07 -17.13 0.80
N ALA A 115 3.04 -17.70 0.09
CA ALA A 115 3.13 -19.14 -0.14
C ALA A 115 3.28 -19.95 1.16
N ALA A 116 3.94 -19.42 2.19
CA ALA A 116 4.04 -20.07 3.50
C ALA A 116 2.68 -20.26 4.19
N LYS A 117 1.66 -19.48 3.79
CA LYS A 117 0.25 -19.63 4.21
C LYS A 117 -0.65 -20.21 3.11
N ASN A 118 -0.08 -20.77 2.05
CA ASN A 118 -0.77 -21.28 0.85
C ASN A 118 -1.63 -20.22 0.12
N ILE A 119 -1.16 -18.97 0.12
CA ILE A 119 -1.80 -17.88 -0.63
C ILE A 119 -0.94 -17.55 -1.85
N HIS A 120 -1.54 -17.60 -3.03
CA HIS A 120 -0.88 -17.28 -4.30
C HIS A 120 -1.68 -16.23 -5.07
N THR A 121 -2.97 -16.49 -5.30
CA THR A 121 -3.86 -15.59 -6.03
C THR A 121 -5.04 -15.15 -5.18
N PHE A 122 -5.80 -14.17 -5.66
CA PHE A 122 -7.00 -13.70 -4.95
C PHE A 122 -8.10 -14.77 -4.86
N ALA A 123 -8.03 -15.85 -5.64
CA ALA A 123 -8.88 -17.04 -5.47
C ALA A 123 -8.73 -17.65 -4.07
N ASP A 124 -7.51 -17.68 -3.52
CA ASP A 124 -7.22 -18.25 -2.20
C ASP A 124 -7.77 -17.38 -1.04
N LEU A 125 -8.11 -16.12 -1.34
CA LEU A 125 -8.66 -15.14 -0.41
C LEU A 125 -10.14 -14.85 -0.65
N ARG A 126 -10.81 -15.68 -1.46
CA ARG A 126 -12.22 -15.51 -1.80
C ARG A 126 -13.10 -15.82 -0.60
N THR A 127 -14.16 -15.03 -0.44
CA THR A 127 -15.16 -15.23 0.61
C THR A 127 -16.46 -15.80 0.04
N GLU A 128 -17.38 -16.16 0.92
CA GLU A 128 -18.74 -16.59 0.59
C GLU A 128 -19.65 -15.42 0.17
N TRP A 129 -19.19 -14.16 0.36
CA TRP A 129 -20.00 -12.98 0.12
C TRP A 129 -20.09 -12.65 -1.38
N THR A 130 -21.29 -12.29 -1.83
CA THR A 130 -21.55 -11.91 -3.24
C THR A 130 -21.28 -10.45 -3.53
N ASP A 131 -21.27 -9.60 -2.50
CA ASP A 131 -20.98 -8.18 -2.65
C ASP A 131 -19.52 -8.01 -3.13
N PRO A 132 -19.26 -7.28 -4.23
CA PRO A 132 -17.91 -7.00 -4.70
C PRO A 132 -16.98 -6.44 -3.61
N LYS A 133 -17.52 -5.73 -2.61
CA LYS A 133 -16.74 -5.20 -1.49
C LYS A 133 -16.22 -6.26 -0.52
N TYR A 134 -16.84 -7.43 -0.48
CA TYR A 134 -16.46 -8.51 0.42
C TYR A 134 -16.06 -9.78 -0.32
N ARG A 135 -16.19 -9.83 -1.65
CA ARG A 135 -15.86 -11.01 -2.48
C ARG A 135 -14.45 -11.54 -2.22
N SER A 136 -13.49 -10.66 -1.99
CA SER A 136 -12.15 -11.03 -1.52
C SER A 136 -11.88 -10.40 -0.17
N ARG A 137 -11.23 -11.19 0.70
CA ARG A 137 -10.80 -10.77 2.04
C ARG A 137 -9.82 -9.60 2.00
N LEU A 138 -9.05 -9.48 0.92
CA LEU A 138 -8.02 -8.46 0.74
C LEU A 138 -8.38 -7.51 -0.39
N GLN A 139 -8.13 -6.22 -0.17
CA GLN A 139 -8.13 -5.22 -1.22
C GLN A 139 -6.89 -4.36 -1.19
N VAL A 140 -6.31 -4.16 -2.38
CA VAL A 140 -5.05 -3.45 -2.54
C VAL A 140 -5.26 -2.27 -3.46
N ILE A 141 -4.86 -1.09 -3.00
CA ILE A 141 -4.96 0.12 -3.80
C ILE A 141 -3.69 0.34 -4.62
N ALA A 142 -3.85 0.57 -5.92
CA ALA A 142 -2.78 0.99 -6.81
C ALA A 142 -3.24 2.18 -7.67
N SER A 143 -2.30 2.87 -8.30
CA SER A 143 -2.60 3.98 -9.21
C SER A 143 -2.12 3.65 -10.61
N ASP A 144 -3.01 3.74 -11.59
CA ASP A 144 -2.67 3.65 -13.00
C ASP A 144 -2.44 5.07 -13.54
N ILE A 145 -1.18 5.42 -13.81
CA ILE A 145 -0.81 6.75 -14.28
C ILE A 145 -0.96 6.91 -15.79
N SER A 146 -1.01 5.82 -16.57
CA SER A 146 -1.27 5.93 -18.01
C SER A 146 -2.75 6.21 -18.27
N ALA A 147 -3.65 5.58 -17.51
CA ALA A 147 -5.09 5.84 -17.57
C ALA A 147 -5.59 6.93 -16.59
N ARG A 148 -4.75 7.39 -15.66
CA ARG A 148 -5.08 8.39 -14.61
C ARG A 148 -6.24 7.97 -13.71
N GLN A 149 -6.23 6.73 -13.26
CA GLN A 149 -7.30 6.14 -12.46
C GLN A 149 -6.76 5.38 -11.25
N LEU A 150 -7.60 5.31 -10.21
CA LEU A 150 -7.37 4.45 -9.06
C LEU A 150 -7.74 3.02 -9.44
N LEU A 151 -6.96 2.04 -8.96
CA LEU A 151 -7.28 0.62 -9.05
C LEU A 151 -7.49 0.06 -7.66
N VAL A 152 -8.63 -0.61 -7.47
CA VAL A 152 -8.93 -1.43 -6.30
C VAL A 152 -8.76 -2.89 -6.70
N LEU A 153 -7.61 -3.48 -6.40
CA LEU A 153 -7.31 -4.86 -6.75
C LEU A 153 -7.85 -5.81 -5.67
N PRO A 154 -8.54 -6.91 -6.02
CA PRO A 154 -8.67 -7.46 -7.38
C PRO A 154 -9.90 -6.99 -8.15
N ARG A 155 -10.76 -6.11 -7.59
CA ARG A 155 -12.02 -5.67 -8.22
C ARG A 155 -11.82 -5.14 -9.64
N ASP A 156 -10.76 -4.35 -9.82
CA ASP A 156 -10.43 -3.71 -11.09
C ASP A 156 -9.37 -4.48 -11.90
N ALA A 157 -9.09 -5.75 -11.58
CA ALA A 157 -8.08 -6.55 -12.29
C ALA A 157 -8.41 -6.70 -13.79
N GLU A 158 -9.69 -6.75 -14.15
CA GLU A 158 -10.15 -6.88 -15.54
C GLU A 158 -9.72 -5.69 -16.41
N VAL A 159 -9.54 -4.50 -15.80
CA VAL A 159 -9.01 -3.32 -16.49
C VAL A 159 -7.61 -3.59 -17.04
N LEU A 160 -6.83 -4.40 -16.31
CA LEU A 160 -5.49 -4.84 -16.69
C LEU A 160 -5.51 -6.06 -17.63
N GLY A 161 -6.69 -6.58 -17.96
CA GLY A 161 -6.85 -7.80 -18.76
C GLY A 161 -6.57 -9.07 -17.96
N ILE A 162 -6.70 -9.02 -16.64
CA ILE A 162 -6.46 -10.15 -15.73
C ILE A 162 -7.78 -10.48 -15.01
N GLU A 163 -8.15 -11.75 -14.98
CA GLU A 163 -9.33 -12.18 -14.22
C GLU A 163 -9.08 -11.97 -12.70
N PRO A 164 -10.04 -11.43 -11.93
CA PRO A 164 -9.83 -11.09 -10.52
C PRO A 164 -9.27 -12.22 -9.66
N ASP A 165 -9.77 -13.45 -9.85
CA ASP A 165 -9.36 -14.64 -9.08
C ASP A 165 -7.97 -15.17 -9.53
N GLU A 166 -7.51 -14.82 -10.74
CA GLU A 166 -6.20 -15.21 -11.29
C GLU A 166 -5.08 -14.23 -10.91
N LEU A 167 -5.44 -13.01 -10.50
CA LEU A 167 -4.45 -12.01 -10.09
C LEU A 167 -3.65 -12.51 -8.89
N GLU A 168 -2.33 -12.47 -9.03
CA GLU A 168 -1.41 -12.82 -7.96
C GLU A 168 -1.44 -11.77 -6.84
N VAL A 169 -1.60 -12.20 -5.60
CA VAL A 169 -1.68 -11.29 -4.43
C VAL A 169 -0.37 -10.52 -4.27
N ALA A 170 0.77 -11.21 -4.39
CA ALA A 170 2.09 -10.57 -4.29
C ALA A 170 2.31 -9.51 -5.40
N LEU A 171 1.79 -9.77 -6.60
CA LEU A 171 1.87 -8.81 -7.71
C LEU A 171 1.04 -7.55 -7.42
N ALA A 172 -0.19 -7.69 -6.89
CA ALA A 172 -1.00 -6.55 -6.50
C ALA A 172 -0.33 -5.71 -5.41
N VAL A 173 0.27 -6.35 -4.39
CA VAL A 173 1.05 -5.64 -3.36
C VAL A 173 2.28 -4.96 -3.97
N ARG A 174 2.99 -5.61 -4.89
CA ARG A 174 4.12 -5.03 -5.64
C ARG A 174 3.71 -3.82 -6.46
N MET A 175 2.54 -3.84 -7.10
CA MET A 175 1.96 -2.67 -7.78
C MET A 175 1.76 -1.52 -6.79
N SER A 176 1.09 -1.80 -5.67
CA SER A 176 0.77 -0.84 -4.62
C SER A 176 1.98 -0.21 -3.93
N MET A 177 3.13 -0.89 -3.93
CA MET A 177 4.40 -0.43 -3.35
C MET A 177 5.33 0.29 -4.34
N SER A 178 4.88 0.52 -5.58
CA SER A 178 5.68 1.11 -6.67
C SER A 178 5.84 2.63 -6.53
N ILE A 179 6.45 3.10 -5.43
CA ILE A 179 6.60 4.55 -5.16
C ILE A 179 7.43 5.16 -6.29
N PRO A 180 6.91 6.17 -7.02
CA PRO A 180 7.64 6.80 -8.12
C PRO A 180 9.02 7.28 -7.68
N ILE A 181 9.96 7.27 -8.62
CA ILE A 181 11.39 7.55 -8.40
C ILE A 181 12.12 6.40 -7.67
N PHE A 182 11.54 5.82 -6.62
CA PHE A 182 12.17 4.74 -5.87
C PHE A 182 12.05 3.39 -6.57
N PHE A 183 10.84 2.94 -6.88
CA PHE A 183 10.58 1.65 -7.52
C PHE A 183 10.15 1.82 -8.96
N LYS A 184 10.50 0.84 -9.80
CA LYS A 184 10.00 0.76 -11.16
C LYS A 184 8.49 0.58 -11.15
N PRO A 185 7.72 1.35 -11.94
CA PRO A 185 6.31 1.07 -12.20
C PRO A 185 6.16 -0.36 -12.71
N VAL A 186 5.06 -1.00 -12.34
CA VAL A 186 4.67 -2.28 -12.92
C VAL A 186 3.98 -2.00 -14.25
N ARG A 187 4.48 -2.60 -15.32
CA ARG A 187 3.91 -2.47 -16.68
C ARG A 187 3.09 -3.70 -17.00
N ILE A 188 1.84 -3.50 -17.40
CA ILE A 188 0.95 -4.58 -17.83
C ILE A 188 0.34 -4.19 -19.16
N GLU A 189 0.49 -5.07 -20.15
CA GLU A 189 -0.14 -4.92 -21.46
C GLU A 189 -1.46 -5.69 -21.45
N ASN A 190 -2.57 -4.97 -21.62
CA ASN A 190 -3.87 -5.60 -21.80
C ASN A 190 -4.04 -5.94 -23.28
N ALA A 191 -3.88 -7.23 -23.63
CA ALA A 191 -3.94 -7.70 -25.01
C ALA A 191 -5.31 -7.45 -25.69
N SER A 192 -6.39 -7.38 -24.91
CA SER A 192 -7.74 -7.15 -25.44
C SER A 192 -7.98 -5.69 -25.86
N THR A 193 -7.35 -4.75 -25.16
CA THR A 193 -7.47 -3.30 -25.45
C THR A 193 -6.25 -2.74 -26.18
N ASN A 194 -5.17 -3.52 -26.26
CA ASN A 194 -3.86 -3.11 -26.79
C ASN A 194 -3.33 -1.84 -26.09
N HIS A 195 -3.62 -1.72 -24.79
CA HIS A 195 -3.22 -0.60 -23.95
C HIS A 195 -2.17 -1.06 -22.92
N GLU A 196 -1.11 -0.26 -22.77
CA GLU A 196 -0.09 -0.45 -21.75
C GLU A 196 -0.45 0.33 -20.48
N HIS A 197 -0.64 -0.39 -19.39
CA HIS A 197 -0.93 0.15 -18.08
C HIS A 197 0.38 0.35 -17.30
N LEU A 198 0.59 1.57 -16.81
CA LEU A 198 1.75 1.96 -16.00
C LEU A 198 1.28 2.14 -14.56
N ILE A 199 1.54 1.13 -13.73
CA ILE A 199 1.03 1.06 -12.36
C ILE A 199 2.09 1.50 -11.37
N VAL A 200 1.71 2.44 -10.51
CA VAL A 200 2.52 3.00 -9.43
C VAL A 200 1.79 2.90 -8.09
N ASP A 201 2.45 3.34 -7.02
CA ASP A 201 1.92 3.33 -5.67
C ASP A 201 0.52 3.96 -5.58
N GLY A 202 -0.36 3.28 -4.84
CA GLY A 202 -1.75 3.68 -4.66
C GLY A 202 -1.90 5.01 -3.93
N GLY A 203 -0.91 5.39 -3.11
CA GLY A 203 -1.02 6.55 -2.25
C GLY A 203 -1.06 7.87 -3.02
N ILE A 204 -0.64 7.88 -4.28
CA ILE A 204 -0.73 9.08 -5.14
C ILE A 204 -2.20 9.49 -5.33
N LEU A 205 -3.10 8.51 -5.40
CA LEU A 205 -4.52 8.72 -5.66
C LEU A 205 -5.43 8.34 -4.49
N SER A 206 -5.03 7.42 -3.60
CA SER A 206 -5.73 7.10 -2.35
C SER A 206 -4.82 6.36 -1.37
N ASN A 207 -4.30 7.08 -0.38
CA ASN A 207 -3.38 6.53 0.61
C ASN A 207 -4.08 5.93 1.86
N PHE A 208 -5.33 6.33 2.14
CA PHE A 208 -6.16 5.77 3.21
C PHE A 208 -7.58 5.40 2.72
N PRO A 209 -7.78 4.17 2.23
CA PRO A 209 -9.01 3.79 1.52
C PRO A 209 -10.14 3.32 2.44
N VAL A 210 -10.43 4.08 3.52
CA VAL A 210 -11.47 3.73 4.52
C VAL A 210 -12.85 3.57 3.90
N TRP A 211 -13.11 4.35 2.85
CA TRP A 211 -14.35 4.35 2.07
C TRP A 211 -14.68 2.99 1.42
N LEU A 212 -13.74 2.05 1.32
CA LEU A 212 -13.99 0.72 0.75
C LEU A 212 -14.97 -0.12 1.56
N PHE A 213 -14.98 0.10 2.89
CA PHE A 213 -15.78 -0.64 3.85
C PHE A 213 -16.69 0.26 4.70
N ASP A 214 -16.72 1.57 4.39
CA ASP A 214 -17.65 2.47 5.08
C ASP A 214 -19.06 2.30 4.49
N CYS A 215 -20.06 2.48 5.35
CA CYS A 215 -21.46 2.46 4.99
C CYS A 215 -21.96 3.90 4.81
N GLU A 216 -22.98 4.11 3.97
CA GLU A 216 -23.64 5.42 3.89
C GLU A 216 -24.28 5.77 5.26
N ASP A 217 -24.47 7.07 5.54
CA ASP A 217 -24.80 7.62 6.87
C ASP A 217 -26.08 7.06 7.55
N GLU A 218 -26.85 6.19 6.87
CA GLU A 218 -28.08 5.55 7.36
C GLU A 218 -28.02 4.01 7.42
N GLU A 219 -26.94 3.39 6.92
CA GLU A 219 -26.75 1.93 6.96
C GLU A 219 -25.97 1.51 8.21
N MET A 220 -26.49 0.52 8.94
CA MET A 220 -25.76 -0.10 10.04
C MET A 220 -24.94 -1.28 9.47
N PRO A 221 -23.60 -1.24 9.52
CA PRO A 221 -22.80 -2.33 8.99
C PRO A 221 -22.93 -3.57 9.89
N ASP A 222 -22.70 -4.76 9.31
CA ASP A 222 -22.69 -6.02 10.06
C ASP A 222 -21.60 -6.03 11.16
N TRP A 223 -20.50 -5.31 10.94
CA TRP A 223 -19.44 -5.03 11.91
C TRP A 223 -18.70 -3.73 11.56
N PRO A 224 -18.00 -3.08 12.53
CA PRO A 224 -17.38 -1.78 12.28
C PRO A 224 -16.11 -1.86 11.41
N THR A 225 -15.79 -0.74 10.77
CA THR A 225 -14.52 -0.52 10.04
C THR A 225 -13.55 0.26 10.92
N PHE A 226 -12.36 -0.31 11.15
CA PHE A 226 -11.26 0.33 11.85
C PHE A 226 -10.19 0.77 10.85
N GLY A 227 -9.86 2.05 10.87
CA GLY A 227 -8.78 2.61 10.09
C GLY A 227 -7.52 2.79 10.93
N LEU A 228 -6.42 2.19 10.48
CA LEU A 228 -5.08 2.34 11.05
C LEU A 228 -4.33 3.44 10.30
N LEU A 229 -4.26 4.62 10.91
CA LEU A 229 -3.65 5.81 10.33
C LEU A 229 -2.33 6.12 11.05
N LEU A 230 -1.28 6.33 10.28
CA LEU A 230 0.05 6.68 10.75
C LEU A 230 0.14 8.19 10.99
N VAL A 231 -0.61 8.66 11.98
CA VAL A 231 -0.60 10.07 12.37
C VAL A 231 0.66 10.39 13.16
N GLU A 232 1.36 11.43 12.75
CA GLU A 232 2.29 12.09 13.65
C GLU A 232 1.53 13.02 14.59
N PRO A 233 1.66 12.84 15.92
CA PRO A 233 1.09 13.79 16.86
C PRO A 233 1.85 15.11 16.73
N ASP A 234 1.20 16.09 16.11
CA ASP A 234 1.64 17.48 15.99
C ASP A 234 2.93 17.65 15.13
N PRO A 235 2.81 17.87 13.80
CA PRO A 235 3.95 18.12 12.94
C PRO A 235 4.49 19.55 13.17
N LYS A 236 5.00 19.81 14.38
CA LYS A 236 5.64 21.08 14.76
C LYS A 236 6.87 21.39 13.91
N THR A 237 7.44 20.36 13.28
CA THR A 237 8.60 20.41 12.40
C THR A 237 8.12 20.14 10.97
N PRO A 238 8.16 21.14 10.08
CA PRO A 238 7.98 20.92 8.65
C PRO A 238 8.93 19.83 8.14
N ILE A 239 8.53 19.09 7.10
CA ILE A 239 9.34 18.03 6.46
C ILE A 239 10.76 18.52 6.12
N THR A 240 10.89 19.81 5.78
CA THR A 240 12.15 20.48 5.43
C THR A 240 13.16 20.54 6.58
N GLU A 241 12.71 20.39 7.82
CA GLU A 241 13.57 20.36 9.02
C GLU A 241 13.98 18.95 9.43
N ARG A 242 13.36 17.91 8.84
CA ARG A 242 13.60 16.49 9.19
C ARG A 242 14.35 15.71 8.12
N ILE A 243 14.17 16.11 6.86
CA ILE A 243 15.15 15.77 5.83
C ILE A 243 16.38 16.61 6.17
N PRO A 244 17.57 16.01 6.39
CA PRO A 244 18.76 16.81 6.66
C PRO A 244 18.86 17.89 5.59
N ALA A 245 18.80 19.16 6.01
CA ALA A 245 18.99 20.28 5.12
C ALA A 245 20.28 19.96 4.34
N PRO A 246 20.21 19.83 3.01
CA PRO A 246 21.38 19.39 2.27
C PRO A 246 22.48 20.38 2.63
N GLU A 247 23.60 19.89 3.18
CA GLU A 247 24.71 20.71 3.72
C GLU A 247 25.19 21.76 2.69
N HIS A 248 24.81 21.56 1.43
CA HIS A 248 24.89 22.51 0.34
C HIS A 248 23.55 22.53 -0.41
N ALA A 249 23.06 23.71 -0.82
CA ALA A 249 21.95 23.81 -1.79
C ALA A 249 22.24 22.86 -2.97
N PRO A 250 21.40 21.85 -3.23
CA PRO A 250 21.83 20.74 -4.04
C PRO A 250 21.87 21.20 -5.51
N ARG A 251 23.09 21.42 -6.01
CA ARG A 251 23.32 21.79 -7.41
C ARG A 251 23.42 20.54 -8.26
N GLY A 252 22.74 20.56 -9.41
CA GLY A 252 22.73 19.47 -10.37
C GLY A 252 21.78 18.33 -10.00
N VAL A 253 22.07 17.17 -10.59
CA VAL A 253 21.31 15.92 -10.56
C VAL A 253 20.70 15.54 -9.21
N ARG A 254 21.51 15.56 -8.14
CA ARG A 254 21.07 15.13 -6.80
C ARG A 254 19.98 16.03 -6.23
N GLY A 255 19.98 17.32 -6.59
CA GLY A 255 18.93 18.26 -6.17
C GLY A 255 17.60 18.03 -6.87
N LEU A 256 17.63 17.66 -8.15
CA LEU A 256 16.41 17.33 -8.90
C LEU A 256 15.74 16.07 -8.37
N VAL A 257 16.51 15.01 -8.09
CA VAL A 257 15.96 13.77 -7.51
C VAL A 257 15.38 14.02 -6.12
N ALA A 258 16.07 14.79 -5.27
CA ALA A 258 15.57 15.15 -3.95
C ALA A 258 14.27 15.98 -4.03
N LEU A 259 14.19 16.91 -4.98
CA LEU A 259 12.98 17.70 -5.22
C LEU A 259 11.80 16.82 -5.68
N LEU A 260 12.02 15.96 -6.68
CA LEU A 260 10.98 15.05 -7.18
C LEU A 260 10.50 14.08 -6.10
N SER A 261 11.42 13.50 -5.33
CA SER A 261 11.08 12.67 -4.17
C SER A 261 10.26 13.44 -3.14
N SER A 262 10.64 14.67 -2.82
CA SER A 262 9.90 15.51 -1.87
C SER A 262 8.48 15.82 -2.38
N MET A 263 8.31 16.07 -3.68
CA MET A 263 6.99 16.27 -4.28
C MET A 263 6.12 15.02 -4.17
N VAL A 264 6.67 13.83 -4.46
CA VAL A 264 5.94 12.56 -4.32
C VAL A 264 5.50 12.35 -2.87
N HIS A 265 6.40 12.50 -1.90
CA HIS A 265 6.06 12.39 -0.48
C HIS A 265 5.01 13.42 -0.04
N THR A 266 5.09 14.65 -0.57
CA THR A 266 4.10 15.70 -0.27
C THR A 266 2.72 15.33 -0.81
N MET A 267 2.63 14.76 -2.01
CA MET A 267 1.36 14.30 -2.58
C MET A 267 0.75 13.16 -1.76
N LEU A 268 1.58 12.19 -1.34
CA LEU A 268 1.16 11.08 -0.49
C LEU A 268 0.53 11.61 0.81
N GLU A 269 1.24 12.47 1.55
CA GLU A 269 0.76 13.02 2.84
C GLU A 269 -0.40 14.01 2.71
N ALA A 270 -0.47 14.79 1.62
CA ALA A 270 -1.53 15.77 1.42
C ALA A 270 -2.89 15.11 1.14
N HIS A 271 -2.88 13.97 0.46
CA HIS A 271 -4.09 13.22 0.17
C HIS A 271 -4.75 12.68 1.46
N ASP A 272 -3.96 12.22 2.42
CA ASP A 272 -4.45 11.71 3.71
C ASP A 272 -5.25 12.75 4.49
N ARG A 273 -4.71 13.96 4.60
CA ARG A 273 -5.35 15.04 5.38
C ARG A 273 -6.71 15.46 4.80
N LEU A 274 -6.83 15.51 3.47
CA LEU A 274 -8.06 15.95 2.81
C LEU A 274 -9.20 14.92 2.92
N TYR A 275 -8.88 13.63 3.05
CA TYR A 275 -9.89 12.58 3.25
C TYR A 275 -10.29 12.43 4.71
N VAL A 276 -9.34 12.52 5.65
CA VAL A 276 -9.62 12.47 7.09
C VAL A 276 -10.47 13.66 7.56
N GLU A 277 -10.33 14.83 6.94
CA GLU A 277 -11.22 15.97 7.21
C GLU A 277 -12.67 15.74 6.75
N LYS A 278 -12.90 14.85 5.77
CA LYS A 278 -14.23 14.51 5.26
C LYS A 278 -14.83 13.27 5.93
N ALA A 279 -14.03 12.25 6.19
CA ALA A 279 -14.42 11.00 6.84
C ALA A 279 -14.10 11.08 8.34
N GLN A 280 -15.11 11.45 9.13
CA GLN A 280 -15.14 11.58 10.59
C GLN A 280 -13.89 11.07 11.35
N TYR A 281 -13.00 12.00 11.73
CA TYR A 281 -11.83 11.81 12.60
C TYR A 281 -12.11 10.97 13.88
N ALA A 282 -13.35 10.92 14.33
CA ALA A 282 -13.79 10.15 15.52
C ALA A 282 -13.63 8.62 15.40
N ARG A 283 -13.41 8.06 14.20
CA ARG A 283 -13.32 6.61 13.94
C ARG A 283 -11.91 6.10 13.59
N THR A 284 -10.90 6.96 13.72
CA THR A 284 -9.50 6.63 13.38
C THR A 284 -8.67 6.58 14.66
N VAL A 285 -7.86 5.52 14.83
CA VAL A 285 -7.00 5.31 16.02
C VAL A 285 -5.54 5.55 15.68
#